data_AF-Q8Z2V0-F1
#
_entry.id   AF-Q8Z2V0-F1
#
_cell.length_a   1.000
_cell.length_b   1.000
_cell.length_c   1.000
_cell.angle_alpha   90.00
_cell.angle_beta   90.00
_cell.angle_gamma   90.00
#
_symmetry.space_group_name_H-M   'P 1'
#
loop_
_entity.id
_entity.type
_entity.pdbx_description
1 polymer ?
#
loop_
_entity_poly.entity_id
_entity_poly.type
_entity_poly.pdbx_seq_one_letter_code
_entity_poly.pdbx_strand_id
1 'polypeptide(L)'
;MGNMTLFIIGIALLSTGTYLMRLGGAKLGSRLALSERSQALLSDAATVLLFSVALATTFYEGEHFAGMARVLGVGFAVFLA
;
A
#
# COMPACT_ATOMS: atom_id res chain seq x y z
N MET A 1 33.74 7.61 3.07
CA MET A 1 33.20 6.66 4.06
C MET A 1 31.84 7.05 4.63
N GLY A 2 31.59 8.30 5.06
CA GLY A 2 30.32 8.69 5.71
C GLY A 2 29.04 8.39 4.93
N ASN A 3 29.05 8.58 3.60
CA ASN A 3 27.86 8.37 2.76
C ASN A 3 27.44 6.90 2.72
N MET A 4 28.40 5.98 2.62
CA MET A 4 28.16 4.53 2.63
C MET A 4 27.53 4.09 3.96
N THR A 5 28.06 4.59 5.07
CA THR A 5 27.51 4.31 6.41
C THR A 5 26.09 4.82 6.55
N LEU A 6 25.78 6.02 6.04
CA LEU A 6 24.41 6.55 6.02
C LEU A 6 23.46 5.69 5.16
N PHE A 7 23.90 5.20 4.00
CA PHE A 7 23.11 4.27 3.19
C PHE A 7 22.84 2.96 3.93
N ILE A 8 23.85 2.37 4.56
CA ILE A 8 23.72 1.12 5.33
C ILE A 8 22.77 1.33 6.51
N ILE A 9 22.90 2.43 7.24
CA ILE A 9 21.99 2.78 8.34
C ILE A 9 20.57 3.00 7.81
N GLY A 10 20.41 3.70 6.68
CA GLY A 10 19.11 3.93 6.05
C GLY A 10 18.41 2.63 5.66
N ILE A 11 19.13 1.70 5.02
CA ILE A 11 18.61 0.37 4.65
C ILE A 11 18.26 -0.43 5.91
N ALA A 12 19.16 -0.46 6.90
CA ALA A 12 18.93 -1.18 8.16
C ALA A 12 17.70 -0.63 8.89
N LEU A 13 17.54 0.70 8.92
CA LEU A 13 16.40 1.37 9.53
C LEU A 13 15.09 1.07 8.80
N LEU A 14 15.08 1.18 7.46
CA LEU A 14 13.91 0.86 6.64
C LEU A 14 13.50 -0.61 6.81
N SER A 15 14.46 -1.52 6.68
CA SER A 15 14.22 -2.96 6.79
C SER A 15 13.70 -3.34 8.17
N THR A 16 14.28 -2.77 9.23
CA THR A 16 13.79 -2.93 10.60
C THR A 16 12.37 -2.39 10.75
N GLY A 17 12.08 -1.19 10.22
CA GLY A 17 10.75 -0.59 10.25
C GLY A 17 9.69 -1.44 9.54
N THR A 18 10.00 -1.97 8.36
CA THR A 18 9.11 -2.88 7.63
C THR A 18 8.83 -4.15 8.43
N TYR A 19 9.86 -4.73 9.04
CA TYR A 19 9.70 -5.93 9.86
C TYR A 19 8.87 -5.66 11.12
N LEU A 20 9.08 -4.50 11.76
CA LEU A 20 8.31 -4.07 12.92
C LEU A 20 6.83 -3.84 12.59
N MET A 21 6.50 -3.24 11.44
CA MET A 21 5.10 -3.11 10.99
C MET A 21 4.44 -4.48 10.77
N ARG A 22 5.16 -5.42 10.16
CA ARG A 22 4.67 -6.80 9.95
C ARG A 22 4.48 -7.55 11.27
N LEU A 23 5.42 -7.42 12.20
CA LEU A 23 5.36 -8.02 13.53
C LEU A 23 4.25 -7.38 14.38
N GLY A 24 4.06 -6.07 14.25
CA GLY A 24 2.96 -5.31 14.81
C GLY A 24 1.62 -5.89 14.35
N GLY A 25 1.39 -6.03 13.05
CA GLY A 25 0.17 -6.65 12.52
C GLY A 25 -0.07 -8.08 13.04
N ALA A 26 0.96 -8.93 13.09
CA ALA A 26 0.82 -10.31 13.57
C ALA A 26 0.56 -10.41 15.09
N LYS A 27 1.25 -9.60 15.89
CA LYS A 27 1.19 -9.65 17.36
C LYS A 27 0.05 -8.81 17.94
N LEU A 28 -0.30 -7.69 17.31
CA LEU A 28 -1.50 -6.91 17.65
C LEU A 28 -2.74 -7.55 17.05
N GLY A 29 -2.72 -8.13 15.85
CA GLY A 29 -3.91 -8.71 15.22
C GLY A 29 -4.52 -9.88 16.01
N SER A 30 -3.68 -10.65 16.72
CA SER A 30 -4.14 -11.71 17.63
C SER A 30 -4.61 -11.20 19.00
N ARG A 31 -4.15 -10.01 19.43
CA ARG A 31 -4.58 -9.38 20.71
C ARG A 31 -5.75 -8.43 20.55
N LEU A 32 -5.87 -7.80 19.39
CA LEU A 32 -7.03 -7.06 18.95
C LEU A 32 -8.02 -8.10 18.42
N ALA A 33 -8.76 -8.73 19.34
CA ALA A 33 -9.97 -9.48 19.00
C ALA A 33 -11.00 -8.48 18.46
N LEU A 34 -10.78 -7.99 17.24
CA LEU A 34 -11.68 -7.11 16.53
C LEU A 34 -13.00 -7.86 16.41
N SER A 35 -14.07 -7.26 16.92
CA SER A 35 -15.43 -7.76 16.73
C SER A 35 -15.67 -8.00 15.23
N GLU A 36 -16.47 -9.00 14.89
CA GLU A 36 -16.82 -9.35 13.50
C GLU A 36 -17.22 -8.11 12.67
N ARG A 37 -17.94 -7.16 13.28
CA ARG A 37 -18.32 -5.90 12.66
C ARG A 37 -17.12 -5.02 12.30
N SER A 38 -16.11 -4.94 13.16
CA SER A 38 -14.90 -4.16 12.90
C SER A 38 -14.01 -4.82 11.85
N GLN A 39 -13.95 -6.15 11.79
CA GLN A 39 -13.24 -6.86 10.71
C GLN A 39 -13.92 -6.64 9.36
N ALA A 40 -15.25 -6.70 9.31
CA ALA A 40 -16.01 -6.43 8.09
C ALA A 40 -15.77 -4.99 7.60
N LEU A 41 -15.84 -4.01 8.49
CA LEU A 41 -15.57 -2.60 8.15
C LEU A 41 -14.12 -2.39 7.69
N LEU A 42 -13.15 -3.06 8.32
CA LEU A 42 -11.74 -2.93 7.93
C LEU A 42 -11.46 -3.58 6.58
N SER A 43 -12.10 -4.72 6.29
CA SER A 43 -12.03 -5.39 4.98
C SER A 43 -12.66 -4.53 3.88
N ASP A 44 -13.81 -3.93 4.16
CA ASP A 44 -14.49 -3.03 3.23
C ASP A 44 -13.65 -1.77 2.98
N ALA A 45 -13.15 -1.14 4.04
CA ALA A 45 -12.26 -0.01 3.95
C ALA A 45 -10.96 -0.33 3.18
N ALA A 46 -10.36 -1.51 3.39
CA ALA A 46 -9.19 -1.94 2.64
C ALA A 46 -9.50 -2.04 1.14
N THR A 47 -10.66 -2.60 0.78
CA THR A 47 -11.10 -2.71 -0.62
C THR A 47 -11.34 -1.32 -1.22
N VAL A 48 -12.02 -0.43 -0.50
CA VAL A 48 -12.25 0.96 -0.92
C VAL A 48 -10.93 1.72 -1.09
N LEU A 49 -9.96 1.53 -0.18
CA LEU A 49 -8.64 2.15 -0.29
C LEU A 49 -7.85 1.62 -1.49
N LEU A 50 -7.82 0.31 -1.70
CA LEU A 50 -7.14 -0.30 -2.85
C LEU A 50 -7.76 0.16 -4.16
N PHE A 51 -9.09 0.21 -4.23
CA PHE A 51 -9.81 0.71 -5.40
C PHE A 51 -9.55 2.20 -5.64
N SER A 52 -9.58 3.01 -4.58
CA SER A 52 -9.28 4.44 -4.66
C SER A 52 -7.83 4.69 -5.12
N VAL A 53 -6.85 3.93 -4.61
CA VAL A 53 -5.46 3.97 -5.06
C VAL A 53 -5.34 3.55 -6.52
N ALA A 54 -6.04 2.51 -6.95
CA ALA A 54 -6.05 2.08 -8.34
C ALA A 54 -6.56 3.20 -9.26
N LEU A 55 -7.67 3.85 -8.90
CA LEU A 55 -8.17 5.01 -9.64
C LEU A 55 -7.17 6.16 -9.63
N ALA A 56 -6.66 6.55 -8.46
CA ALA A 56 -5.71 7.65 -8.32
C ALA A 56 -4.47 7.43 -9.18
N THR A 57 -3.88 6.23 -9.14
CA THR A 57 -2.69 5.87 -9.93
C THR A 57 -2.97 5.65 -11.41
N THR A 58 -4.24 5.43 -11.79
CA THR A 58 -4.67 5.38 -13.19
C THR A 58 -4.70 6.79 -13.80
N PHE A 59 -5.20 7.77 -13.07
CA PHE A 59 -5.32 9.15 -13.56
C PHE A 59 -4.07 10.01 -13.32
N TYR A 60 -3.37 9.79 -12.21
CA TYR A 60 -2.27 10.64 -11.76
C TYR A 60 -0.98 9.86 -11.54
N GLU A 61 0.15 10.49 -11.88
CA GLU A 61 1.49 10.03 -11.59
C GLU A 61 2.29 11.20 -10.99
N GLY A 62 2.46 11.16 -9.66
CA GLY A 62 2.96 12.30 -8.90
C GLY A 62 2.02 13.51 -9.04
N GLU A 63 2.56 14.66 -9.40
CA GLU A 63 1.80 15.91 -9.63
C GLU A 63 1.22 16.03 -11.07
N HIS A 64 1.49 15.06 -11.94
CA HIS A 64 1.14 15.15 -13.36
C HIS A 64 0.10 14.10 -13.75
N PHE A 65 -0.66 14.42 -14.80
CA PHE A 65 -1.58 13.45 -15.40
C PHE A 65 -0.78 12.29 -15.99
N ALA A 66 -1.11 11.05 -15.61
CA ALA A 66 -0.37 9.84 -15.99
C ALA A 66 -0.46 9.48 -17.49
N GLY A 67 -1.26 10.23 -18.25
CA GLY A 67 -1.42 10.08 -19.69
C GLY A 67 -2.52 9.08 -20.07
N MET A 68 -3.08 9.26 -21.28
CA MET A 68 -4.18 8.43 -21.78
C MET A 68 -3.79 6.96 -21.96
N ALA A 69 -2.50 6.64 -22.10
CA ALA A 69 -2.02 5.26 -22.22
C ALA A 69 -2.33 4.40 -20.99
N ARG A 70 -2.19 4.96 -19.78
CA ARG A 70 -2.46 4.24 -18.52
C ARG A 70 -3.96 4.03 -18.31
N VAL A 71 -4.75 5.07 -18.56
CA VAL A 71 -6.23 5.02 -18.48
C VAL A 71 -6.80 3.98 -19.45
N LEU A 72 -6.35 3.99 -20.72
CA LEU A 72 -6.78 3.01 -21.71
C LEU A 72 -6.33 1.60 -21.34
N GLY A 73 -5.09 1.42 -20.87
CA GLY A 73 -4.58 0.11 -20.44
C GLY A 73 -5.39 -0.49 -19.27
N VAL A 74 -5.71 0.32 -18.25
CA VAL A 74 -6.56 -0.09 -17.13
C VAL A 74 -7.99 -0.37 -17.59
N GLY A 75 -8.55 0.47 -18.48
CA GLY A 75 -9.87 0.24 -19.07
C GLY A 75 -9.96 -1.07 -19.85
N PHE A 76 -8.93 -1.41 -20.63
CA PHE A 76 -8.83 -2.70 -21.31
C PHE A 76 -8.70 -3.87 -20.33
N ALA A 77 -7.92 -3.72 -19.25
CA ALA A 77 -7.81 -4.74 -18.22
C ALA A 77 -9.16 -5.03 -17.55
N VAL A 78 -9.97 -3.99 -17.29
CA VAL A 78 -11.34 -4.15 -16.76
C VAL A 78 -12.26 -4.84 -17.78
N PHE A 79 -12.13 -4.53 -19.07
CA PHE A 79 -12.92 -5.20 -20.12
C PHE A 79 -12.59 -6.70 -20.27
N LEU A 80 -11.35 -7.10 -19.96
CA LEU A 80 -10.88 -8.48 -20.11
C LEU A 80 -11.10 -9.36 -18.87
N ALA A 81 -11.36 -8.75 -17.71
CA ALA A 81 -11.56 -9.42 -16.43
C ALA A 81 -13.00 -9.95 -16.27
#